data_AF-A0A162Q374-F1
#
_entry.id   AF-A0A162Q374-F1
#
_cell.length_a   1.000
_cell.length_b   1.000
_cell.length_c   1.000
_cell.angle_alpha   90.00
_cell.angle_beta   90.00
_cell.angle_gamma   90.00
#
_symmetry.space_group_name_H-M   'P 1'
#
loop_
_entity.id
_entity.type
_entity.pdbx_description
1 polymer ?
#
loop_
_entity_poly.entity_id
_entity_poly.type
_entity_poly.pdbx_seq_one_letter_code
_entity_poly.pdbx_strand_id
1 'polypeptide(L)'
;MKFFFTALLVLAASAFTLAKPHKAPLLGPEGPKLWDKATCRITRWPAPPLPTLTNSYVISAVVNESPSRICGRLWHNLSRFRSCGAITKAWCEDNSVEGGDMHLNWGFTLTLLCDPGCVNSAWFEATRNRYGAIDC
;
A
#
# COMPACT_ATOMS: atom_id res chain seq x y z
N MET A 1 5.59 -20.31 65.02
CA MET A 1 5.02 -19.59 63.86
C MET A 1 5.93 -18.42 63.51
N LYS A 2 6.63 -18.48 62.36
CA LYS A 2 7.01 -17.32 61.51
C LYS A 2 7.84 -17.83 60.32
N PHE A 3 7.16 -18.02 59.20
CA PHE A 3 7.78 -18.14 57.89
C PHE A 3 8.16 -16.72 57.44
N PHE A 4 9.41 -16.50 57.07
CA PHE A 4 9.80 -15.31 56.31
C PHE A 4 10.32 -15.77 54.95
N PHE A 5 9.45 -15.61 53.96
CA PHE A 5 9.76 -15.69 52.54
C PHE A 5 10.65 -14.50 52.17
N THR A 6 11.90 -14.75 51.77
CA THR A 6 12.71 -13.77 51.07
C THR A 6 12.44 -13.90 49.58
N ALA A 7 11.77 -12.88 49.04
CA ALA A 7 11.37 -12.78 47.64
C ALA A 7 12.59 -12.59 46.72
N LEU A 8 12.72 -13.44 45.70
CA LEU A 8 13.62 -13.21 44.57
C LEU A 8 12.96 -12.19 43.61
N LEU A 9 13.54 -10.99 43.53
CA LEU A 9 13.23 -10.00 42.50
C LEU A 9 13.84 -10.46 41.17
N VAL A 10 13.01 -10.98 40.27
CA VAL A 10 13.40 -11.24 38.88
C VAL A 10 13.28 -9.93 38.10
N LEU A 11 14.41 -9.28 37.84
CA LEU A 11 14.50 -8.19 36.88
C LEU A 11 14.29 -8.76 35.47
N ALA A 12 13.06 -8.69 34.98
CA ALA A 12 12.77 -8.96 33.57
C ALA A 12 13.38 -7.83 32.72
N ALA A 13 14.56 -8.08 32.16
CA ALA A 13 15.12 -7.23 31.12
C ALA A 13 14.24 -7.33 29.87
N SER A 14 13.47 -6.28 29.58
CA SER A 14 12.76 -6.12 28.33
C SER A 14 13.77 -5.96 27.20
N ALA A 15 14.14 -7.08 26.57
CA ALA A 15 14.79 -7.06 25.28
C ALA A 15 13.81 -6.48 24.26
N PHE A 16 13.94 -5.19 23.96
CA PHE A 16 13.37 -4.63 22.74
C PHE A 16 13.99 -5.40 21.58
N THR A 17 13.27 -6.38 21.04
CA THR A 17 13.61 -6.96 19.75
C THR A 17 13.44 -5.85 18.74
N LEU A 18 14.55 -5.16 18.43
CA LEU A 18 14.67 -4.30 17.28
C LEU A 18 14.30 -5.18 16.08
N ALA A 19 13.05 -5.09 15.64
CA ALA A 19 12.58 -5.79 14.46
C ALA A 19 13.55 -5.43 13.35
N LYS A 20 14.26 -6.44 12.81
CA LYS A 20 15.11 -6.25 11.64
C LYS A 20 14.27 -5.49 10.62
N PRO A 21 14.76 -4.36 10.07
CA PRO A 21 14.03 -3.67 9.02
C PRO A 21 13.76 -4.72 7.94
N HIS A 22 12.48 -4.93 7.62
CA HIS A 22 12.11 -5.75 6.48
C HIS A 22 12.85 -5.15 5.29
N LYS A 23 13.89 -5.83 4.80
CA LYS A 23 14.58 -5.45 3.58
C LYS A 23 13.51 -5.50 2.50
N ALA A 24 12.98 -4.33 2.15
CA ALA A 24 12.17 -4.19 0.96
C ALA A 24 12.96 -4.82 -0.19
N PRO A 25 12.33 -5.63 -1.06
CA PRO A 25 13.01 -6.18 -2.22
C PRO A 25 13.76 -5.04 -2.92
N LEU A 26 15.08 -5.23 -3.09
CA LEU A 26 15.94 -4.25 -3.73
C LEU A 26 15.33 -3.93 -5.10
N LEU A 27 14.74 -2.73 -5.21
CA LEU A 27 14.33 -2.19 -6.49
C LEU A 27 15.62 -2.11 -7.33
N GLY A 28 15.58 -2.61 -8.56
CA GLY A 28 16.73 -2.60 -9.46
C GLY A 28 17.25 -1.17 -9.72
N PRO A 29 18.32 -1.03 -10.52
CA PRO A 29 18.94 0.27 -10.81
C PRO A 29 17.92 1.33 -11.23
N GLU A 30 18.20 2.59 -10.90
CA GLU A 30 17.38 3.76 -11.24
C GLU A 30 17.16 3.84 -12.76
N GLY A 31 16.07 3.23 -13.22
CA GLY A 31 15.62 3.32 -14.60
C GLY A 31 15.19 4.75 -14.98
N PRO A 32 14.78 4.97 -16.23
CA PRO A 32 14.37 6.30 -16.71
C PRO A 32 13.41 6.97 -15.74
N LYS A 33 13.68 8.25 -15.50
CA LYS A 33 12.98 9.11 -14.54
C LYS A 33 11.53 9.34 -15.02
N LEU A 34 10.61 8.46 -14.64
CA LEU A 34 9.17 8.48 -14.94
C LEU A 34 8.33 9.25 -13.88
N TRP A 35 8.96 10.19 -13.17
CA TRP A 35 8.53 10.78 -11.88
C TRP A 35 7.19 11.53 -11.86
N ASP A 36 6.53 11.76 -13.00
CA ASP A 36 5.26 12.50 -13.07
C ASP A 36 4.14 11.74 -13.81
N LYS A 37 4.27 10.42 -13.96
CA LYS A 37 3.29 9.64 -14.75
C LYS A 37 2.26 8.91 -13.90
N ALA A 38 2.40 8.90 -12.58
CA ALA A 38 1.40 8.32 -11.69
C ALA A 38 0.27 9.31 -11.40
N THR A 39 -0.97 8.82 -11.48
CA THR A 39 -2.18 9.60 -11.18
C THR A 39 -3.13 8.75 -10.35
N CYS A 40 -3.94 9.40 -9.50
CA CYS A 40 -5.03 8.77 -8.77
C CYS A 40 -6.35 9.46 -9.09
N ARG A 41 -7.38 8.66 -9.40
CA ARG A 41 -8.75 9.13 -9.55
C ARG A 41 -9.64 8.45 -8.53
N ILE A 42 -10.41 9.26 -7.79
CA ILE A 42 -11.38 8.79 -6.79
C ILE A 42 -12.80 9.13 -7.24
N THR A 43 -13.67 8.13 -7.23
CA THR A 43 -15.12 8.29 -7.37
C THR A 43 -15.78 7.92 -6.05
N ARG A 44 -16.60 8.82 -5.50
CA ARG A 44 -17.31 8.63 -4.22
C ARG A 44 -18.74 8.16 -4.46
N TRP A 45 -19.21 7.18 -3.69
CA TRP A 45 -20.58 6.70 -3.75
C TRP A 45 -21.19 6.49 -2.35
N PRO A 46 -22.46 6.87 -2.12
CA PRO A 46 -23.29 7.71 -2.99
C PRO A 46 -22.69 9.12 -3.14
N ALA A 47 -23.09 9.79 -4.23
CA ALA A 47 -22.70 11.18 -4.44
C ALA A 47 -23.39 12.11 -3.42
N PRO A 48 -22.80 13.27 -3.10
CA PRO A 48 -23.45 14.28 -2.26
C PRO A 48 -24.86 14.62 -2.77
N PRO A 49 -25.83 14.90 -1.87
CA PRO A 49 -25.67 15.24 -0.45
C PRO A 49 -25.62 14.04 0.50
N LEU A 50 -25.73 12.81 0.00
CA LEU A 50 -25.71 11.62 0.85
C LEU A 50 -24.30 11.37 1.41
N PRO A 51 -24.19 10.80 2.62
CA PRO A 51 -22.90 10.43 3.17
C PRO A 51 -22.27 9.35 2.27
N THR A 52 -21.03 9.59 1.83
CA THR A 52 -20.26 8.62 1.07
C THR A 52 -20.02 7.36 1.90
N LEU A 53 -20.26 6.21 1.31
CA LEU A 53 -20.08 4.90 1.94
C LEU A 53 -18.86 4.17 1.37
N THR A 54 -18.55 4.42 0.09
CA THR A 54 -17.43 3.80 -0.61
C THR A 54 -16.68 4.80 -1.49
N ASN A 55 -15.39 4.53 -1.64
CA ASN A 55 -14.50 5.21 -2.58
C ASN A 55 -14.00 4.18 -3.61
N SER A 56 -14.20 4.47 -4.88
CA SER A 56 -13.60 3.71 -6.00
C SER A 56 -12.34 4.42 -6.46
N TYR A 57 -11.23 3.71 -6.46
CA TYR A 57 -9.90 4.21 -6.84
C TYR A 57 -9.51 3.64 -8.20
N VAL A 58 -8.87 4.47 -9.01
CA VAL A 58 -8.13 4.05 -10.21
C VAL A 58 -6.79 4.78 -10.20
N ILE A 59 -5.72 4.01 -10.05
CA ILE A 59 -4.35 4.50 -10.10
C ILE A 59 -3.76 4.07 -11.43
N SER A 60 -3.20 5.03 -12.18
CA SER A 60 -2.59 4.79 -13.49
C SER A 60 -1.16 5.31 -13.49
N ALA A 61 -0.22 4.54 -14.04
CA ALA A 61 1.18 4.94 -14.15
C ALA A 61 1.89 4.34 -15.35
N VAL A 62 2.90 5.05 -15.87
CA VAL A 62 3.92 4.48 -16.75
C VAL A 62 5.00 3.83 -15.90
N VAL A 63 5.36 2.59 -16.21
CA VAL A 63 6.27 1.77 -15.41
C VAL A 63 7.40 1.20 -16.27
N ASN A 64 8.44 0.65 -15.65
CA ASN A 64 9.57 0.00 -16.34
C ASN A 64 9.84 -1.43 -15.81
N GLU A 65 8.83 -2.03 -15.19
CA GLU A 65 8.81 -3.44 -14.80
C GLU A 65 7.42 -4.02 -15.09
N SER A 66 7.31 -5.34 -15.17
CA SER A 66 6.03 -6.03 -15.41
C SER A 66 4.92 -5.57 -14.44
N PRO A 67 3.75 -5.12 -14.94
CA PRO A 67 2.61 -4.74 -14.11
C PRO A 67 2.22 -5.84 -13.12
N SER A 68 2.22 -7.11 -13.54
CA SER A 68 1.89 -8.25 -12.68
C SER A 68 2.76 -8.31 -11.41
N ARG A 69 4.05 -7.94 -11.52
CA ARG A 69 4.98 -7.91 -10.38
C ARG A 69 4.70 -6.72 -9.44
N ILE A 70 4.24 -5.59 -9.96
CA ILE A 70 3.84 -4.43 -9.16
C ILE A 70 2.51 -4.70 -8.46
N CYS A 71 1.53 -5.26 -9.18
CA CYS A 71 0.19 -5.58 -8.67
C CYS A 71 0.25 -6.40 -7.37
N GLY A 72 1.08 -7.45 -7.31
CA GLY A 72 1.24 -8.25 -6.10
C GLY A 72 1.73 -7.43 -4.90
N ARG A 73 2.67 -6.50 -5.11
CA ARG A 73 3.17 -5.62 -4.04
C ARG A 73 2.13 -4.59 -3.62
N LEU A 74 1.35 -4.06 -4.55
CA LEU A 74 0.28 -3.11 -4.25
C LEU A 74 -0.78 -3.73 -3.35
N TRP A 75 -1.29 -4.91 -3.73
CA TRP A 75 -2.29 -5.61 -2.91
C TRP A 75 -1.74 -6.06 -1.57
N HIS A 76 -0.50 -6.53 -1.52
CA HIS A 76 0.17 -6.90 -0.27
C HIS A 76 0.30 -5.69 0.68
N ASN A 77 0.72 -4.53 0.17
CA ASN A 77 0.86 -3.35 1.01
C ASN A 77 -0.47 -2.70 1.40
N LEU A 78 -1.52 -2.84 0.59
CA LEU A 78 -2.86 -2.38 0.96
C LEU A 78 -3.50 -3.28 2.03
N SER A 79 -3.33 -4.60 1.92
CA SER A 79 -3.94 -5.56 2.84
C SER A 79 -3.38 -5.53 4.27
N ARG A 80 -2.23 -4.86 4.49
CA ARG A 80 -1.69 -4.61 5.83
C ARG A 80 -2.61 -3.72 6.69
N PHE A 81 -3.45 -2.91 6.05
CA PHE A 81 -4.38 -2.02 6.72
C PHE A 81 -5.72 -2.74 6.95
N ARG A 82 -6.03 -3.07 8.21
CA ARG A 82 -7.26 -3.79 8.57
C ARG A 82 -8.53 -3.05 8.12
N SER A 83 -8.52 -1.72 8.16
CA SER A 83 -9.61 -0.87 7.69
C SER A 83 -9.90 -0.98 6.19
N CYS A 84 -8.94 -1.48 5.41
CA CYS A 84 -9.01 -1.62 3.95
C CYS A 84 -9.25 -3.06 3.50
N GLY A 85 -9.58 -3.98 4.41
CA GLY A 85 -9.72 -5.42 4.11
C GLY A 85 -10.93 -5.78 3.24
N ALA A 86 -11.94 -4.91 3.15
CA ALA A 86 -13.14 -5.12 2.33
C ALA A 86 -12.94 -4.59 0.89
N ILE A 87 -11.95 -5.12 0.18
CA ILE A 87 -11.67 -4.74 -1.22
C ILE A 87 -12.72 -5.36 -2.14
N THR A 88 -13.37 -4.54 -2.96
CA THR A 88 -14.34 -4.99 -3.97
C THR A 88 -13.97 -4.46 -5.35
N LYS A 89 -14.48 -5.10 -6.42
CA LYS A 89 -14.21 -4.73 -7.82
C LYS A 89 -12.69 -4.57 -8.10
N ALA A 90 -11.88 -5.47 -7.53
CA ALA A 90 -10.43 -5.40 -7.63
C ALA A 90 -9.95 -5.86 -9.01
N TRP A 91 -9.07 -5.08 -9.62
CA TRP A 91 -8.39 -5.42 -10.87
C TRP A 91 -7.03 -4.71 -10.93
N CYS A 92 -6.11 -5.31 -11.68
CA CYS A 92 -4.79 -4.75 -11.90
C CYS A 92 -4.29 -5.23 -13.26
N GLU A 93 -4.19 -4.31 -14.20
CA GLU A 93 -4.08 -4.62 -15.62
C GLU A 93 -2.82 -4.00 -16.23
N ASP A 94 -2.26 -4.76 -17.16
CA ASP A 94 -1.28 -4.28 -18.12
C ASP A 94 -2.03 -3.62 -19.29
N ASN A 95 -1.85 -2.30 -19.42
CA ASN A 95 -2.43 -1.51 -20.51
C ASN A 95 -1.33 -1.00 -21.47
N SER A 96 -0.20 -1.71 -21.53
CA SER A 96 0.94 -1.34 -22.38
C SER A 96 0.56 -1.43 -23.85
N VAL A 97 1.09 -0.50 -24.65
CA VAL A 97 0.99 -0.54 -26.12
C VAL A 97 2.20 -1.32 -26.67
N GLU A 98 1.98 -2.20 -27.63
CA GLU A 98 3.07 -2.96 -28.26
C GLU A 98 4.12 -2.00 -28.86
N GLY A 99 5.39 -2.15 -28.45
CA GLY A 99 6.48 -1.26 -28.86
C GLY A 99 6.50 0.12 -28.18
N GLY A 100 5.60 0.37 -27.20
CA GLY A 100 5.50 1.61 -26.44
C GLY A 100 5.86 1.48 -24.96
N ASP A 101 5.48 2.49 -24.19
CA ASP A 101 5.66 2.53 -22.74
C ASP A 101 4.80 1.47 -22.03
N MET A 102 5.32 0.93 -20.92
CA MET A 102 4.55 -0.02 -20.11
C MET A 102 3.57 0.71 -19.20
N HIS A 103 2.29 0.35 -19.25
CA HIS A 103 1.25 1.01 -18.46
C HIS A 103 0.63 0.08 -17.42
N LEU A 104 0.61 0.55 -16.17
CA LEU A 104 -0.08 -0.09 -15.06
C LEU A 104 -1.38 0.66 -14.78
N ASN A 105 -2.48 -0.08 -14.67
CA ASN A 105 -3.71 0.40 -14.07
C ASN A 105 -4.10 -0.48 -12.88
N TRP A 106 -4.35 0.13 -11.73
CA TRP A 106 -4.71 -0.53 -10.47
C TRP A 106 -6.01 0.05 -9.94
N GLY A 107 -7.07 -0.76 -9.88
CA GLY A 107 -8.40 -0.27 -9.52
C GLY A 107 -9.15 -1.18 -8.57
N PHE A 108 -9.92 -0.56 -7.68
CA PHE A 108 -10.68 -1.22 -6.62
C PHE A 108 -11.66 -0.26 -5.96
N THR A 109 -12.54 -0.80 -5.13
CA THR A 109 -13.45 -0.04 -4.27
C THR A 109 -13.28 -0.45 -2.82
N LEU A 110 -13.15 0.56 -1.95
CA LEU A 110 -13.06 0.40 -0.49
C LEU A 110 -14.24 1.09 0.17
N THR A 111 -14.55 0.67 1.40
CA THR A 111 -15.48 1.39 2.27
C THR A 111 -14.83 2.67 2.79
N LEU A 112 -15.64 3.62 3.26
CA LEU A 112 -15.18 4.87 3.90
C LEU A 112 -14.33 4.61 5.16
N LEU A 113 -14.37 3.39 5.72
CA LEU A 113 -13.52 3.03 6.87
C LEU A 113 -12.04 3.01 6.51
N CYS A 114 -11.70 2.78 5.24
CA CYS A 114 -10.32 2.88 4.78
C CYS A 114 -9.96 4.32 4.44
N ASP A 115 -8.95 4.83 5.13
CA ASP A 115 -8.38 6.14 4.88
C ASP A 115 -7.69 6.18 3.50
N PRO A 116 -7.89 7.22 2.67
CA PRO A 116 -7.19 7.37 1.38
C PRO A 116 -5.66 7.36 1.52
N GLY A 117 -5.12 7.82 2.65
CA GLY A 117 -3.70 7.73 2.98
C GLY A 117 -3.16 6.30 3.03
N CYS A 118 -4.00 5.30 3.29
CA CYS A 118 -3.61 3.89 3.17
C CYS A 118 -3.31 3.52 1.71
N VAL A 119 -4.04 4.08 0.74
CA VAL A 119 -3.79 3.87 -0.70
C VAL A 119 -2.49 4.54 -1.13
N ASN A 120 -2.27 5.80 -0.72
CA ASN A 120 -1.00 6.51 -0.95
C ASN A 120 0.19 5.75 -0.36
N SER A 121 0.02 5.22 0.86
CA SER A 121 1.03 4.42 1.54
C SER A 121 1.32 3.11 0.82
N ALA A 122 0.28 2.38 0.36
CA ALA A 122 0.45 1.14 -0.38
C ALA A 122 1.21 1.36 -1.69
N TRP A 123 0.93 2.46 -2.40
CA TRP A 123 1.66 2.88 -3.59
C TRP A 123 3.13 3.16 -3.30
N PHE A 124 3.41 3.98 -2.28
CA PHE A 124 4.78 4.32 -1.89
C PHE A 124 5.60 3.08 -1.51
N GLU A 125 5.03 2.13 -0.76
CA GLU A 125 5.78 0.94 -0.35
C GLU A 125 6.06 0.00 -1.52
N ALA A 126 5.12 -0.10 -2.48
CA ALA A 126 5.26 -0.97 -3.65
C ALA A 126 6.23 -0.42 -4.71
N THR A 127 6.31 0.91 -4.84
CA THR A 127 7.01 1.59 -5.95
C THR A 127 8.12 2.54 -5.51
N ARG A 128 8.15 2.95 -4.24
CA ARG A 128 8.98 4.03 -3.70
C ARG A 128 8.84 5.35 -4.48
N ASN A 129 7.66 5.60 -5.04
CA ASN A 129 7.36 6.75 -5.91
C ASN A 129 8.28 6.88 -7.13
N ARG A 130 8.94 5.79 -7.57
CA ARG A 130 9.82 5.81 -8.75
C ARG A 130 9.10 6.17 -10.05
N TYR A 131 7.77 6.02 -10.07
CA TYR A 131 6.87 6.34 -11.20
C TYR A 131 6.04 7.61 -10.93
N GLY A 132 6.38 8.35 -9.88
CA GLY A 132 5.62 9.48 -9.35
C GLY A 132 4.86 9.16 -8.07
N ALA A 133 4.71 10.19 -7.24
CA ALA A 133 3.83 10.13 -6.09
C ALA A 133 2.37 10.22 -6.56
N ILE A 134 1.46 9.59 -5.81
CA ILE A 134 0.02 9.75 -6.02
C ILE A 134 -0.57 10.58 -4.88
N ASP A 135 -1.66 11.27 -5.19
CA ASP A 135 -2.48 11.98 -4.23
C ASP A 135 -3.94 11.51 -4.39
N CYS A 136 -4.30 10.56 -3.53
CA CYS A 136 -5.65 10.08 -3.27
C CYS A 136 -6.12 10.65 -1.92
#